data_AF-A0AAW0VWL0-F1
#
_entry.id   AF-A0AAW0VWL0-F1
#
_cell.length_a   1.000
_cell.length_b   1.000
_cell.length_c   1.000
_cell.angle_alpha   90.00
_cell.angle_beta   90.00
_cell.angle_gamma   90.00
#
_symmetry.space_group_name_H-M   'P 1'
#
loop_
_entity.id
_entity.type
_entity.pdbx_description
1 polymer ?
#
loop_
_entity_poly.entity_id
_entity_poly.type
_entity_poly.pdbx_seq_one_letter_code
_entity_poly.pdbx_strand_id
1 'polypeptide(L)'
;VGPYNEGDTLSLTCEVSGGKPAPRVTWWMKGEMIDDTYESLGAHTVTNTLTLVGLSRAHLHAVLVCTASNSNHTAAVHTSITIEMNFKPLSVTILASREAVSAGKEYELACQSVGARPPASLTWWLDGVQLANTSISTASNGNVTLSKLLLVPSDADGGKFLKCLAESPVIDHQPLYDLWK
;
A
#
# COMPACT_ATOMS: atom_id res chain seq x y z
N VAL A 1 12.23 -0.18 5.68
CA VAL A 1 11.92 1.16 6.23
C VAL A 1 10.51 1.55 5.81
N GLY A 2 9.80 2.34 6.62
CA GLY A 2 8.38 2.65 6.43
C GLY A 2 7.49 2.04 7.52
N PRO A 3 6.16 1.96 7.31
CA PRO A 3 5.48 2.20 6.03
C PRO A 3 5.30 3.69 5.69
N TYR A 4 5.33 4.02 4.39
CA TYR A 4 5.07 5.35 3.82
C TYR A 4 3.78 5.38 3.00
N ASN A 5 3.16 6.55 2.88
CA ASN A 5 2.01 6.79 2.01
C ASN A 5 2.44 7.29 0.62
N GLU A 6 1.54 7.22 -0.35
CA GLU A 6 1.75 7.84 -1.66
C GLU A 6 1.89 9.36 -1.52
N GLY A 7 2.92 9.93 -2.14
CA GLY A 7 3.26 11.35 -2.05
C GLY A 7 4.29 11.68 -0.96
N ASP A 8 4.56 10.77 -0.03
CA ASP A 8 5.54 10.99 1.03
C ASP A 8 6.96 11.20 0.46
N THR A 9 7.82 11.83 1.26
CA THR A 9 9.24 11.99 0.98
C THR A 9 10.08 11.11 1.90
N LEU A 10 10.98 10.33 1.31
CA LEU A 10 11.92 9.46 2.02
C LEU A 10 13.32 10.06 1.96
N SER A 11 13.95 10.22 3.13
CA SER A 11 15.34 10.65 3.26
C SER A 11 16.15 9.58 3.97
N LEU A 12 17.28 9.19 3.38
CA LEU A 12 18.13 8.11 3.87
C LEU A 12 19.60 8.54 3.81
N THR A 13 20.29 8.44 4.94
CA THR A 13 21.72 8.70 4.99
C THR A 13 22.46 7.37 5.11
N CYS A 14 23.37 7.13 4.17
CA CYS A 14 24.35 6.07 4.26
C CYS A 14 25.66 6.66 4.76
N GLU A 15 26.16 6.14 5.88
CA GLU A 15 27.42 6.56 6.48
C GLU A 15 28.44 5.42 6.40
N VAL A 16 29.65 5.74 5.96
CA VAL A 16 30.76 4.80 5.82
C VAL A 16 31.96 5.36 6.56
N SER A 17 32.57 4.54 7.42
CA SER A 17 33.79 4.89 8.15
C SER A 17 34.98 4.07 7.64
N GLY A 18 36.13 4.75 7.50
CA GLY A 18 37.40 4.17 7.05
C GLY A 18 37.56 4.14 5.52
N GLY A 19 38.48 3.28 5.07
CA GLY A 19 38.88 3.18 3.66
C GLY A 19 40.10 4.03 3.32
N LYS A 20 41.07 3.43 2.63
CA LYS A 20 42.22 4.13 2.02
C LYS A 20 42.35 3.67 0.56
N PRO A 21 42.19 4.55 -0.44
CA PRO A 21 41.71 5.95 -0.33
C PRO A 21 40.25 6.03 0.19
N ALA A 22 39.76 7.24 0.47
CA ALA A 22 38.38 7.44 0.93
C ALA A 22 37.37 6.82 -0.06
N PRO A 23 36.33 6.11 0.41
CA PRO A 23 35.39 5.41 -0.46
C PRO A 23 34.43 6.37 -1.15
N ARG A 24 34.03 6.02 -2.37
CA ARG A 24 32.86 6.58 -3.05
C ARG A 24 31.60 5.88 -2.53
N VAL A 25 30.59 6.65 -2.13
CA VAL A 25 29.35 6.15 -1.55
C VAL A 25 28.19 6.49 -2.49
N THR A 26 27.50 5.46 -2.99
CA THR A 26 26.48 5.57 -4.05
C THR A 26 25.21 4.85 -3.66
N TRP A 27 24.07 5.35 -4.12
CA TRP A 27 22.78 4.67 -3.99
C TRP A 27 22.34 4.04 -5.30
N TRP A 28 21.74 2.87 -5.18
CA TRP A 28 21.26 2.07 -6.28
C TRP A 28 19.83 1.61 -6.03
N MET A 29 19.02 1.58 -7.10
CA MET A 29 17.67 1.04 -7.08
C MET A 29 17.45 0.25 -8.35
N LYS A 30 16.94 -0.98 -8.24
CA LYS A 30 16.71 -1.88 -9.40
C LYS A 30 17.95 -2.10 -10.28
N GLY A 31 19.15 -2.03 -9.68
CA GLY A 31 20.43 -2.21 -10.38
C GLY A 31 20.96 -0.96 -11.08
N GLU A 32 20.24 0.16 -11.06
CA GLU A 32 20.69 1.44 -11.59
C GLU A 32 21.16 2.36 -10.47
N MET A 33 22.25 3.09 -10.72
CA MET A 33 22.74 4.11 -9.79
C MET A 33 21.79 5.31 -9.86
N ILE A 34 21.18 5.65 -8.73
CA ILE A 34 20.21 6.74 -8.62
C ILE A 34 20.79 7.98 -7.94
N ASP A 35 21.87 7.81 -7.18
CA ASP A 35 22.59 8.94 -6.59
C ASP A 35 24.08 8.61 -6.34
N ASP A 36 24.90 9.64 -6.51
CA ASP A 36 26.36 9.65 -6.30
C ASP A 36 26.81 10.95 -5.62
N THR A 37 25.90 11.64 -4.93
CA THR A 37 26.23 12.89 -4.24
C THR A 37 26.69 12.59 -2.81
N TYR A 38 27.97 12.26 -2.66
CA TYR A 38 28.59 11.94 -1.38
C TYR A 38 29.53 13.05 -0.88
N GLU A 39 29.62 13.18 0.44
CA GLU A 39 30.40 14.19 1.13
C GLU A 39 31.31 13.56 2.18
N SER A 40 32.49 14.15 2.39
CA SER A 40 33.40 13.70 3.46
C SER A 40 33.07 14.40 4.76
N LEU A 41 32.64 13.63 5.76
CA LEU A 41 32.39 14.09 7.12
C LEU A 41 33.66 13.90 7.96
N GLY A 42 34.57 14.87 7.93
CA GLY A 42 35.85 14.80 8.64
C GLY A 42 36.88 13.91 7.95
N ALA A 43 37.85 13.37 8.71
CA ALA A 43 39.03 12.72 8.14
C ALA A 43 38.82 11.26 7.69
N HIS A 44 37.78 10.58 8.18
CA HIS A 44 37.61 9.14 7.98
C HIS A 44 36.17 8.70 7.72
N THR A 45 35.23 9.63 7.53
CA THR A 45 33.82 9.28 7.32
C THR A 45 33.34 9.90 6.01
N VAL A 46 32.60 9.14 5.21
CA VAL A 46 31.94 9.61 3.99
C VAL A 46 30.46 9.29 4.11
N THR A 47 29.62 10.27 3.78
CA THR A 47 28.16 10.14 3.86
C THR A 47 27.54 10.42 2.51
N ASN A 48 26.43 9.75 2.23
CA ASN A 48 25.56 10.06 1.09
C ASN A 48 24.11 10.06 1.57
N THR A 49 23.41 11.18 1.37
CA THR A 49 21.99 11.32 1.73
C THR A 49 21.10 11.31 0.49
N LEU A 50 20.38 10.21 0.28
CA LEU A 50 19.38 10.08 -0.77
C LEU A 50 18.05 10.66 -0.32
N THR A 51 17.44 11.49 -1.16
CA THR A 51 16.06 11.98 -0.97
C THR A 51 15.18 11.58 -2.15
N LEU A 52 14.16 10.77 -1.90
CA LEU A 52 13.13 10.40 -2.87
C LEU A 52 11.83 11.14 -2.53
N VAL A 53 11.40 12.02 -3.44
CA VAL A 53 10.17 12.81 -3.28
C VAL A 53 9.04 12.16 -4.07
N GLY A 54 7.82 12.19 -3.52
CA GLY A 54 6.64 11.73 -4.24
C GLY A 54 6.63 10.21 -4.41
N LEU A 55 6.79 9.48 -3.30
CA LEU A 55 6.71 8.04 -3.32
C LEU A 55 5.39 7.57 -3.96
N SER A 56 5.45 6.47 -4.69
CA SER A 56 4.33 5.95 -5.47
C SER A 56 4.24 4.44 -5.31
N ARG A 57 3.13 3.84 -5.74
CA ARG A 57 2.94 2.37 -5.71
C ARG A 57 4.09 1.56 -6.30
N ALA A 58 4.81 2.10 -7.29
CA ALA A 58 5.95 1.44 -7.92
C ALA A 58 7.19 1.31 -7.03
N HIS A 59 7.22 2.02 -5.89
CA HIS A 59 8.28 1.96 -4.89
C HIS A 59 8.00 0.90 -3.82
N LEU A 60 6.81 0.28 -3.82
CA LEU A 60 6.53 -0.80 -2.89
C LEU A 60 7.53 -1.94 -3.08
N HIS A 61 8.15 -2.36 -1.98
CA HIS A 61 9.16 -3.41 -1.97
C HIS A 61 10.38 -3.12 -2.85
N ALA A 62 10.55 -1.87 -3.31
CA ALA A 62 11.77 -1.46 -3.97
C ALA A 62 12.93 -1.57 -2.96
N VAL A 63 14.02 -2.19 -3.42
CA VAL A 63 15.25 -2.36 -2.64
C VAL A 63 16.20 -1.24 -3.02
N LEU A 64 16.56 -0.43 -2.03
CA LEU A 64 17.60 0.58 -2.13
C LEU A 64 18.89 0.00 -1.58
N VAL A 65 19.97 0.10 -2.35
CA VAL A 65 21.28 -0.42 -1.98
C VAL A 65 22.25 0.74 -1.88
N CYS A 66 22.83 0.95 -0.70
CA CYS A 66 23.99 1.80 -0.56
C CYS A 66 25.26 0.98 -0.81
N THR A 67 26.15 1.51 -1.64
CA THR A 67 27.39 0.88 -2.06
C THR A 67 28.57 1.79 -1.72
N ALA A 68 29.55 1.23 -1.01
CA ALA A 68 30.81 1.88 -0.68
C ALA A 68 31.97 1.19 -1.41
N SER A 69 32.72 1.93 -2.23
CA SER A 69 33.86 1.42 -2.99
C SER A 69 35.06 2.34 -2.90
N ASN A 70 36.22 1.82 -2.48
CA ASN A 70 37.47 2.57 -2.35
C ASN A 70 38.50 2.28 -3.45
N SER A 71 38.43 1.13 -4.11
CA SER A 71 39.33 0.77 -5.21
C SER A 71 38.72 -0.31 -6.10
N ASN A 72 39.26 -0.48 -7.30
CA ASN A 72 38.86 -1.57 -8.21
C ASN A 72 39.45 -2.94 -7.82
N HIS A 73 40.32 -2.99 -6.81
CA HIS A 73 40.99 -4.23 -6.36
C HIS A 73 40.33 -4.84 -5.12
N THR A 74 39.50 -4.08 -4.42
CA THR A 74 38.80 -4.49 -3.21
C THR A 74 37.31 -4.63 -3.51
N ALA A 75 36.68 -5.68 -2.96
CA ALA A 75 35.24 -5.83 -3.07
C ALA A 75 34.55 -4.64 -2.39
N ALA A 76 33.56 -4.06 -3.08
CA ALA A 76 32.72 -3.03 -2.51
C ALA A 76 31.86 -3.61 -1.37
N VAL A 77 31.57 -2.77 -0.38
CA VAL A 77 30.67 -3.12 0.72
C VAL A 77 29.30 -2.53 0.42
N HIS A 78 28.25 -3.28 0.73
CA HIS A 78 26.89 -2.89 0.43
C HIS A 78 25.98 -3.12 1.63
N THR A 79 24.98 -2.27 1.78
CA THR A 79 23.83 -2.50 2.66
C THR A 79 22.56 -2.18 1.91
N SER A 80 21.46 -2.87 2.23
CA SER A 80 20.20 -2.73 1.51
C SER A 80 19.05 -2.53 2.47
N ILE A 81 18.08 -1.73 2.03
CA ILE A 81 16.81 -1.57 2.71
C ILE A 81 15.65 -1.74 1.73
N THR A 82 14.54 -2.27 2.23
CA THR A 82 13.30 -2.43 1.46
C THR A 82 12.30 -1.37 1.88
N ILE A 83 11.66 -0.71 0.91
CA ILE A 83 10.60 0.28 1.17
C ILE A 83 9.28 -0.45 1.43
N GLU A 84 8.66 -0.13 2.56
CA GLU A 84 7.30 -0.54 2.91
C GLU A 84 6.33 0.62 2.69
N MET A 85 5.14 0.34 2.15
CA MET A 85 4.14 1.36 1.83
C MET A 85 2.72 0.98 2.24
N ASN A 86 1.91 1.99 2.50
CA ASN A 86 0.46 1.89 2.67
C ASN A 86 -0.25 2.52 1.47
N PHE A 87 -1.39 1.93 1.09
CA PHE A 87 -2.22 2.35 -0.03
C PHE A 87 -3.69 2.42 0.36
N LYS A 88 -4.36 3.50 -0.04
CA LYS A 88 -5.82 3.57 0.00
C LYS A 88 -6.43 2.66 -1.08
N PRO A 89 -7.67 2.19 -0.90
CA PRO A 89 -8.41 1.49 -1.96
C PRO A 89 -8.44 2.30 -3.25
N LEU A 90 -8.29 1.64 -4.40
CA LEU A 90 -8.42 2.25 -5.72
C LEU A 90 -9.86 2.17 -6.24
N SER A 91 -10.55 1.09 -5.90
CA SER A 91 -11.93 0.85 -6.31
C SER A 91 -12.65 -0.04 -5.31
N VAL A 92 -13.96 0.08 -5.28
CA VAL A 92 -14.88 -0.81 -4.57
C VAL A 92 -16.06 -1.13 -5.50
N THR A 93 -16.54 -2.37 -5.49
CA THR A 93 -17.61 -2.81 -6.40
C THR A 93 -18.43 -3.93 -5.77
N ILE A 94 -19.76 -3.81 -5.84
CA ILE A 94 -20.70 -4.86 -5.45
C ILE A 94 -20.83 -5.84 -6.62
N LEU A 95 -20.50 -7.10 -6.35
CA LEU A 95 -20.58 -8.23 -7.26
C LEU A 95 -21.95 -8.92 -7.08
N ALA A 96 -23.01 -8.28 -7.56
CA ALA A 96 -24.38 -8.79 -7.51
C ALA A 96 -24.95 -8.94 -8.92
N SER A 97 -25.88 -9.89 -9.11
CA SER A 97 -26.71 -9.89 -10.32
C SER A 97 -27.60 -8.63 -10.30
N ARG A 98 -27.98 -8.14 -11.48
CA ARG A 98 -28.92 -7.01 -11.63
C ARG A 98 -30.39 -7.45 -11.46
N GLU A 99 -30.61 -8.66 -10.94
CA GLU A 99 -31.95 -9.18 -10.73
C GLU A 99 -32.52 -8.64 -9.42
N ALA A 100 -33.82 -8.35 -9.42
CA ALA A 100 -34.49 -7.89 -8.23
C ALA A 100 -34.48 -8.98 -7.13
N VAL A 101 -34.15 -8.58 -5.91
CA VAL A 101 -34.27 -9.44 -4.73
C VAL A 101 -35.72 -9.47 -4.24
N SER A 102 -36.17 -10.60 -3.71
CA SER A 102 -37.51 -10.79 -3.16
C SER A 102 -37.46 -10.77 -1.63
N ALA A 103 -38.49 -10.19 -1.00
CA ALA A 103 -38.63 -10.22 0.45
C ALA A 103 -38.71 -11.66 0.99
N GLY A 104 -38.10 -11.88 2.16
CA GLY A 104 -38.07 -13.16 2.87
C GLY A 104 -37.16 -14.23 2.24
N LYS A 105 -36.52 -13.96 1.11
CA LYS A 105 -35.53 -14.85 0.50
C LYS A 105 -34.11 -14.43 0.88
N GLU A 106 -33.25 -15.43 1.07
CA GLU A 106 -31.85 -15.22 1.39
C GLU A 106 -31.00 -15.08 0.11
N TYR A 107 -30.11 -14.10 0.11
CA TYR A 107 -29.18 -13.79 -0.97
C TYR A 107 -27.76 -13.62 -0.43
N GLU A 108 -26.79 -14.27 -1.07
CA GLU A 108 -25.37 -13.99 -0.83
C GLU A 108 -24.90 -12.94 -1.84
N LEU A 109 -24.52 -11.76 -1.33
CA LEU A 109 -23.95 -10.68 -2.12
C LEU A 109 -22.47 -10.55 -1.79
N ALA A 110 -21.65 -10.24 -2.79
CA ALA A 110 -20.22 -10.00 -2.57
C ALA A 110 -19.87 -8.54 -2.91
N CYS A 111 -18.85 -8.02 -2.25
CA CYS A 111 -18.26 -6.73 -2.54
C CYS A 111 -16.75 -6.88 -2.55
N GLN A 112 -16.11 -6.21 -3.50
CA GLN A 112 -14.69 -6.29 -3.76
C GLN A 112 -14.06 -4.91 -3.63
N SER A 113 -12.97 -4.81 -2.85
CA SER A 113 -12.06 -3.66 -2.86
C SER A 113 -10.70 -4.07 -3.41
N VAL A 114 -10.09 -3.21 -4.22
CA VAL A 114 -8.80 -3.49 -4.90
C VAL A 114 -7.79 -2.39 -4.58
N GLY A 115 -6.52 -2.77 -4.41
CA GLY A 115 -5.39 -1.84 -4.33
C GLY A 115 -5.14 -1.25 -2.95
N ALA A 116 -5.81 -1.74 -1.91
CA ALA A 116 -5.57 -1.30 -0.54
C ALA A 116 -4.40 -2.06 0.09
N ARG A 117 -3.57 -1.36 0.87
CA ARG A 117 -2.52 -1.95 1.70
C ARG A 117 -2.40 -1.18 3.02
N PRO A 118 -2.55 -1.82 4.18
CA PRO A 118 -3.08 -3.17 4.39
C PRO A 118 -4.50 -3.34 3.81
N PRO A 119 -5.04 -4.58 3.75
CA PRO A 119 -6.37 -4.85 3.22
C PRO A 119 -7.43 -3.91 3.81
N ALA A 120 -8.31 -3.40 2.94
CA ALA A 120 -9.36 -2.47 3.34
C ALA A 120 -10.37 -3.11 4.30
N SER A 121 -10.93 -2.31 5.21
CA SER A 121 -12.16 -2.65 5.91
C SER A 121 -13.35 -2.49 4.96
N LEU A 122 -14.21 -3.50 4.87
CA LEU A 122 -15.40 -3.48 4.03
C LEU A 122 -16.65 -3.55 4.91
N THR A 123 -17.51 -2.55 4.82
CA THR A 123 -18.77 -2.48 5.58
C THR A 123 -19.97 -2.39 4.65
N TRP A 124 -21.07 -3.01 5.06
CA TRP A 124 -22.32 -3.02 4.31
C TRP A 124 -23.36 -2.18 5.02
N TRP A 125 -24.14 -1.42 4.25
CA TRP A 125 -25.14 -0.49 4.75
C TRP A 125 -26.40 -0.56 3.90
N LEU A 126 -27.56 -0.58 4.54
CA LEU A 126 -28.85 -0.47 3.88
C LEU A 126 -29.54 0.79 4.38
N ASP A 127 -29.70 1.78 3.48
CA ASP A 127 -30.33 3.07 3.81
C ASP A 127 -29.78 3.74 5.08
N GLY A 128 -28.45 3.66 5.27
CA GLY A 128 -27.75 4.25 6.41
C GLY A 128 -27.68 3.37 7.66
N VAL A 129 -28.26 2.17 7.65
CA VAL A 129 -28.12 1.19 8.74
C VAL A 129 -27.04 0.17 8.39
N GLN A 130 -26.03 0.02 9.26
CA GLN A 130 -24.96 -0.95 9.06
C GLN A 130 -25.47 -2.38 9.25
N LEU A 131 -25.08 -3.28 8.34
CA LEU A 131 -25.39 -4.70 8.39
C LEU A 131 -24.22 -5.49 8.98
N ALA A 132 -24.52 -6.49 9.82
CA ALA A 132 -23.51 -7.24 10.58
C ALA A 132 -23.19 -8.64 10.02
N ASN A 133 -24.11 -9.27 9.28
CA ASN A 133 -23.98 -10.67 8.84
C ASN A 133 -23.03 -10.81 7.63
N THR A 134 -21.76 -10.53 7.87
CA THR A 134 -20.73 -10.37 6.84
C THR A 134 -19.50 -11.23 7.13
N SER A 135 -18.79 -11.63 6.08
CA SER A 135 -17.50 -12.31 6.19
C SER A 135 -16.48 -11.66 5.27
N ILE A 136 -15.27 -11.45 5.76
CA ILE A 136 -14.19 -10.79 5.01
C ILE A 136 -13.08 -11.80 4.72
N SER A 137 -12.56 -11.76 3.51
CA SER A 137 -11.42 -12.55 3.06
C SER A 137 -10.50 -11.72 2.17
N THR A 138 -9.26 -12.17 2.00
CA THR A 138 -8.28 -11.53 1.12
C THR A 138 -7.85 -12.47 0.00
N ALA A 139 -7.58 -11.92 -1.17
CA ALA A 139 -7.16 -12.63 -2.36
C ALA A 139 -6.01 -11.88 -3.06
N SER A 140 -5.41 -12.51 -4.07
CA SER A 140 -4.32 -11.93 -4.89
C SER A 140 -3.17 -11.37 -4.04
N ASN A 141 -2.67 -12.18 -3.09
CA ASN A 141 -1.60 -11.82 -2.15
C ASN A 141 -1.90 -10.55 -1.31
N GLY A 142 -3.17 -10.35 -0.96
CA GLY A 142 -3.62 -9.22 -0.13
C GLY A 142 -4.00 -7.96 -0.91
N ASN A 143 -3.85 -7.94 -2.24
CA ASN A 143 -4.24 -6.80 -3.07
C ASN A 143 -5.78 -6.64 -3.20
N VAL A 144 -6.52 -7.72 -3.00
CA VAL A 144 -7.98 -7.74 -3.10
C VAL A 144 -8.58 -8.11 -1.76
N THR A 145 -9.48 -7.28 -1.25
CA THR A 145 -10.36 -7.62 -0.13
C THR A 145 -11.75 -7.96 -0.66
N LEU A 146 -12.31 -9.10 -0.24
CA LEU A 146 -13.68 -9.50 -0.54
C LEU A 146 -14.50 -9.55 0.74
N SER A 147 -15.68 -8.95 0.72
CA SER A 147 -16.69 -9.07 1.77
C SER A 147 -17.94 -9.72 1.20
N LYS A 148 -18.43 -10.76 1.87
CA LYS A 148 -19.69 -11.41 1.55
C LYS A 148 -20.73 -11.02 2.60
N LEU A 149 -21.93 -10.67 2.15
CA LEU A 149 -23.09 -10.35 2.96
C LEU A 149 -24.19 -11.38 2.70
N LEU A 150 -24.74 -11.95 3.77
CA LEU A 150 -25.96 -12.75 3.70
C LEU A 150 -27.16 -11.85 4.01
N LEU A 151 -27.93 -11.51 2.98
CA LEU A 151 -29.05 -10.56 3.04
C LEU A 151 -30.39 -11.29 2.95
N VAL A 152 -31.29 -10.98 3.88
CA VAL A 152 -32.70 -11.39 3.82
C VAL A 152 -33.55 -10.11 3.80
N PRO A 153 -33.97 -9.61 2.63
CA PRO A 153 -34.74 -8.38 2.54
C PRO A 153 -36.12 -8.53 3.17
N SER A 154 -36.63 -7.46 3.77
CA SER A 154 -38.01 -7.34 4.23
C SER A 154 -38.87 -6.52 3.26
N ASP A 155 -40.19 -6.56 3.40
CA ASP A 155 -41.10 -5.74 2.59
C ASP A 155 -40.82 -4.23 2.74
N ALA A 156 -40.30 -3.82 3.90
CA ALA A 156 -39.93 -2.43 4.18
C ALA A 156 -38.63 -1.99 3.48
N ASP A 157 -37.89 -2.91 2.85
CA ASP A 157 -36.62 -2.61 2.18
C ASP A 157 -36.78 -2.28 0.69
N GLY A 158 -38.01 -2.34 0.18
CA GLY A 158 -38.33 -1.97 -1.19
C GLY A 158 -37.85 -0.55 -1.53
N GLY A 159 -37.00 -0.43 -2.55
CA GLY A 159 -36.50 0.85 -3.05
C GLY A 159 -35.32 1.45 -2.29
N LYS A 160 -34.84 0.79 -1.22
CA LYS A 160 -33.61 1.19 -0.51
C LYS A 160 -32.36 0.84 -1.33
N PHE A 161 -31.27 1.55 -1.04
CA PHE A 161 -29.97 1.27 -1.65
C PHE A 161 -29.09 0.49 -0.69
N LEU A 162 -28.53 -0.60 -1.19
CA LEU A 162 -27.44 -1.31 -0.54
C LEU A 162 -26.12 -0.62 -0.90
N LYS A 163 -25.34 -0.28 0.11
CA LYS A 163 -24.03 0.36 -0.03
C LYS A 163 -22.96 -0.55 0.53
N CYS A 164 -21.89 -0.75 -0.23
CA CYS A 164 -20.66 -1.32 0.28
C CYS A 164 -19.61 -0.23 0.35
N LEU A 165 -18.99 -0.04 1.52
CA LEU A 165 -18.02 1.01 1.80
C LEU A 165 -16.66 0.40 2.13
N ALA A 166 -15.60 0.97 1.55
CA ALA A 166 -14.22 0.54 1.67
C ALA A 166 -13.35 1.64 2.30
N GLU A 167 -12.70 1.29 3.41
CA GLU A 167 -11.82 2.19 4.19
C GLU A 167 -10.46 1.57 4.41
N SER A 168 -9.40 2.38 4.28
CA SER A 168 -8.08 2.00 4.76
C SER A 168 -8.04 2.07 6.28
N PRO A 169 -7.51 1.04 6.98
CA PRO A 169 -7.41 1.09 8.43
C PRO A 169 -6.25 1.97 8.93
N VAL A 170 -5.38 2.48 8.05
CA VAL A 170 -4.16 3.23 8.43
C VAL A 170 -3.97 4.55 7.68
N ILE A 171 -4.80 4.85 6.69
CA ILE A 171 -4.76 6.10 5.93
C ILE A 171 -6.07 6.83 6.13
N ASP A 172 -6.00 8.09 6.56
CA ASP A 172 -7.16 8.99 6.54
C ASP A 172 -7.44 9.42 5.09
N HIS A 173 -8.60 9.02 4.57
CA HIS A 173 -9.05 9.36 3.23
C HIS A 173 -10.58 9.36 3.19
N GLN A 174 -11.15 10.05 2.19
CA GLN A 174 -12.57 9.90 1.90
C GLN A 174 -12.89 8.45 1.50
N PRO A 175 -13.80 7.75 2.21
CA PRO A 175 -14.11 6.36 1.93
C PRO A 175 -14.65 6.18 0.51
N LEU A 176 -14.23 5.11 -0.16
CA LEU A 176 -14.84 4.71 -1.42
C LEU A 176 -16.07 3.86 -1.13
N TYR A 177 -17.10 3.97 -1.95
CA TYR A 177 -18.28 3.11 -1.83
C TYR A 177 -18.88 2.80 -3.20
N ASP A 178 -19.64 1.70 -3.25
CA ASP A 178 -20.48 1.34 -4.38
C ASP A 178 -21.93 1.18 -3.91
N LEU A 179 -22.88 1.41 -4.82
CA LEU A 179 -24.31 1.38 -4.57
C LEU A 179 -24.99 0.36 -5.49
N TRP A 180 -25.83 -0.47 -4.89
CA TRP A 180 -26.68 -1.42 -5.58
C TRP A 180 -28.14 -1.18 -5.18
N LYS A 181 -29.05 -1.30 -6.15
CA LYS A 181 -30.48 -1.04 -6.01
C LYS A 181 -31.27 -2.26 -6.46
#